data_AF-A0AAD8WQJ1-F1
#
_entry.id   AF-A0AAD8WQJ1-F1
#
_cell.length_a   1.000
_cell.length_b   1.000
_cell.length_c   1.000
_cell.angle_alpha   90.00
_cell.angle_beta   90.00
_cell.angle_gamma   90.00
#
_symmetry.space_group_name_H-M   'P 1'
#
loop_
_entity.id
_entity.type
_entity.pdbx_description
1 polymer ?
#
loop_
_entity_poly.entity_id
_entity_poly.type
_entity_poly.pdbx_seq_one_letter_code
_entity_poly.pdbx_strand_id
1 'polypeptide(L)'
;MSNKALSVAVVLAVAAVAVQAQRCGEQADGIECSYNLCCSKDGYCGSGVDYCGAGCQSGPCHTSRRCGRQAGGAACPNNYCCGKSGHCGFGAEYCGYGCQTGPCRDAAVRCGGGKLCDDNLCCSGDGRCGMGHEYCGSGCQSGACFNMKPCGAQARGAVCTNDYCCSHRGKCGLGWEYCGYACQSGACNLALGIK
;
A
#
# COMPACT_ATOMS: atom_id res chain seq x y z
N MET A 1 -26.00 -20.98 52.00
CA MET A 1 -26.05 -19.92 50.98
C MET A 1 -25.32 -20.43 49.75
N SER A 2 -25.95 -20.30 48.58
CA SER A 2 -25.89 -21.24 47.46
C SER A 2 -24.66 -21.09 46.56
N ASN A 3 -23.95 -22.20 46.30
CA ASN A 3 -22.84 -22.34 45.34
C ASN A 3 -23.16 -21.93 43.89
N LYS A 4 -24.42 -21.60 43.58
CA LYS A 4 -24.86 -21.12 42.27
C LYS A 4 -24.43 -19.67 41.98
N ALA A 5 -24.18 -18.86 43.00
CA ALA A 5 -23.79 -17.45 42.83
C ALA A 5 -22.34 -17.31 42.33
N LEU A 6 -21.44 -18.20 42.75
CA LEU A 6 -20.04 -18.19 42.33
C LEU A 6 -19.88 -18.61 40.86
N SER A 7 -20.73 -19.51 40.37
CA SER A 7 -20.72 -19.97 38.98
C SER A 7 -21.17 -18.90 38.00
N VAL A 8 -22.16 -18.07 38.36
CA VAL A 8 -22.69 -17.01 37.47
C VAL A 8 -21.72 -15.83 37.36
N ALA A 9 -21.02 -15.48 38.44
CA ALA A 9 -20.04 -14.39 38.43
C ALA A 9 -18.80 -14.71 37.57
N VAL A 10 -18.36 -15.98 37.54
CA VAL A 10 -17.22 -16.40 36.71
C VAL A 10 -17.61 -16.49 35.22
N VAL A 11 -18.86 -16.86 34.90
CA VAL A 11 -19.35 -16.88 33.50
C VAL A 11 -19.49 -15.48 32.91
N LEU A 12 -19.85 -14.47 33.72
CA LEU A 12 -19.92 -13.06 33.28
C LEU A 12 -18.55 -12.42 33.01
N ALA A 13 -17.46 -12.94 33.60
CA ALA A 13 -16.11 -12.41 33.41
C ALA A 13 -15.42 -12.91 32.12
N VAL A 14 -15.96 -13.94 31.45
CA VAL A 14 -15.32 -14.58 30.27
C VAL A 14 -15.86 -14.05 28.93
N ALA A 15 -16.83 -13.13 28.92
CA ALA A 15 -17.48 -12.65 27.70
C ALA A 15 -17.05 -11.26 27.19
N ALA A 16 -15.98 -10.66 27.73
CA ALA A 16 -15.40 -9.44 27.18
C ALA A 16 -14.19 -9.79 26.31
N VAL A 17 -14.43 -10.47 25.18
CA VAL A 17 -13.45 -10.44 24.09
C VAL A 17 -13.46 -9.00 23.60
N ALA A 18 -12.48 -8.20 24.02
CA ALA A 18 -12.27 -6.89 23.46
C ALA A 18 -11.96 -7.09 21.96
N VAL A 19 -12.98 -6.95 21.12
CA VAL A 19 -12.79 -6.83 19.67
C VAL A 19 -12.04 -5.52 19.48
N GLN A 20 -10.71 -5.61 19.44
CA GLN A 20 -9.87 -4.48 19.11
C GLN A 20 -10.16 -4.13 17.65
N ALA A 21 -10.99 -3.12 17.42
CA ALA A 21 -11.25 -2.62 16.08
C ALA A 21 -9.92 -2.19 15.46
N GLN A 22 -9.58 -2.76 14.29
CA GLN A 22 -8.36 -2.44 13.56
C GLN A 22 -8.35 -0.94 13.24
N ARG A 23 -7.25 -0.26 13.59
CA ARG A 23 -7.01 1.15 13.26
C ARG A 23 -6.58 1.28 11.80
N CYS A 24 -6.99 2.37 11.16
CA CYS A 24 -6.74 2.61 9.73
C CYS A 24 -6.68 4.10 9.41
N GLY A 25 -6.33 4.42 8.17
CA GLY A 25 -6.38 5.77 7.63
C GLY A 25 -5.29 6.68 8.18
N GLU A 26 -5.51 7.97 8.16
CA GLU A 26 -4.55 8.99 8.62
C GLU A 26 -4.16 8.79 10.09
N GLN A 27 -5.04 8.20 10.90
CA GLN A 27 -4.80 7.92 12.30
C GLN A 27 -3.93 6.67 12.54
N ALA A 28 -3.49 6.01 11.48
CA ALA A 28 -2.64 4.82 11.51
C ALA A 28 -1.73 4.78 10.27
N ASP A 29 -1.04 5.88 9.97
CA ASP A 29 -0.04 5.98 8.88
C ASP A 29 -0.53 5.51 7.51
N GLY A 30 -1.82 5.74 7.21
CA GLY A 30 -2.44 5.34 5.95
C GLY A 30 -2.76 3.85 5.84
N ILE A 31 -2.67 3.08 6.93
CA ILE A 31 -3.00 1.65 6.95
C ILE A 31 -4.42 1.44 6.43
N GLU A 32 -4.54 0.54 5.45
CA GLU A 32 -5.82 0.14 4.90
C GLU A 32 -6.42 -1.03 5.68
N CYS A 33 -7.75 -1.11 5.64
CA CYS A 33 -8.46 -2.20 6.28
C CYS A 33 -8.35 -3.52 5.50
N SER A 34 -8.21 -4.61 6.24
CA SER A 34 -8.27 -5.96 5.69
C SER A 34 -9.66 -6.26 5.10
N TYR A 35 -9.74 -7.25 4.20
CA TYR A 35 -11.00 -7.76 3.63
C TYR A 35 -11.87 -6.71 2.93
N ASN A 36 -11.28 -5.64 2.40
CA ASN A 36 -11.99 -4.51 1.79
C ASN A 36 -13.05 -3.91 2.72
N LEU A 37 -12.79 -3.84 4.03
CA LEU A 37 -13.61 -3.03 4.93
C LEU A 37 -13.38 -1.53 4.68
N CYS A 38 -14.36 -0.72 5.02
CA CYS A 38 -14.23 0.72 4.97
C CYS A 38 -13.43 1.21 6.17
N CYS A 39 -12.52 2.15 5.92
CA CYS A 39 -11.91 2.92 6.98
C CYS A 39 -12.79 4.14 7.29
N SER A 40 -13.38 4.20 8.48
CA SER A 40 -14.23 5.32 8.87
C SER A 40 -13.44 6.63 8.98
N LYS A 41 -14.15 7.75 9.04
CA LYS A 41 -13.53 9.07 9.30
C LYS A 41 -12.69 9.12 10.59
N ASP A 42 -13.01 8.25 11.56
CA ASP A 42 -12.37 8.20 12.88
C ASP A 42 -11.21 7.17 12.95
N GLY A 43 -10.90 6.52 11.82
CA GLY A 43 -9.77 5.62 11.67
C GLY A 43 -10.01 4.22 12.23
N TYR A 44 -11.22 3.68 12.02
CA TYR A 44 -11.58 2.31 12.39
C TYR A 44 -12.13 1.53 11.20
N CYS A 45 -11.78 0.25 11.13
CA CYS A 45 -12.24 -0.65 10.09
C CYS A 45 -13.63 -1.22 10.40
N GLY A 46 -14.53 -1.18 9.42
CA GLY A 46 -15.85 -1.78 9.52
C GLY A 46 -16.69 -1.63 8.27
N SER A 47 -17.99 -1.82 8.41
CA SER A 47 -18.97 -1.80 7.33
C SER A 47 -20.23 -1.04 7.72
N GLY A 48 -21.04 -0.66 6.73
CA GLY A 48 -22.24 0.16 6.95
C GLY A 48 -21.95 1.65 6.95
N VAL A 49 -22.99 2.46 7.11
CA VAL A 49 -22.94 3.92 6.90
C VAL A 49 -21.94 4.63 7.83
N ASP A 50 -21.72 4.13 9.04
CA ASP A 50 -20.80 4.73 10.01
C ASP A 50 -19.33 4.60 9.57
N TYR A 51 -19.02 3.62 8.72
CA TYR A 51 -17.68 3.35 8.21
C TYR A 51 -17.51 3.77 6.76
N CYS A 52 -18.49 3.42 5.91
CA CYS A 52 -18.46 3.62 4.46
C CYS A 52 -19.11 4.93 4.00
N GLY A 53 -19.82 5.63 4.89
CA GLY A 53 -20.53 6.86 4.57
C GLY A 53 -19.62 8.09 4.51
N ALA A 54 -20.13 9.22 4.98
CA ALA A 54 -19.43 10.50 4.91
C ALA A 54 -18.09 10.45 5.66
N GLY A 55 -17.03 10.86 4.99
CA GLY A 55 -15.67 10.88 5.56
C GLY A 55 -14.94 9.54 5.54
N CYS A 56 -15.50 8.50 4.91
CA CYS A 56 -14.78 7.24 4.68
C CYS A 56 -13.43 7.49 3.98
N GLN A 57 -12.34 6.98 4.57
CA GLN A 57 -10.96 7.24 4.17
C GLN A 57 -10.47 6.32 3.05
N SER A 58 -10.77 5.03 3.15
CA SER A 58 -10.39 3.97 2.21
C SER A 58 -11.40 2.81 2.27
N GLY A 59 -11.25 1.84 1.37
CA GLY A 59 -12.19 0.74 1.17
C GLY A 59 -13.35 1.10 0.24
N PRO A 60 -14.44 0.33 0.26
CA PRO A 60 -15.61 0.54 -0.59
C PRO A 60 -16.52 1.65 -0.04
N CYS A 61 -15.99 2.86 0.06
CA CYS A 61 -16.75 4.04 0.46
C CYS A 61 -17.96 4.26 -0.47
N HIS A 62 -19.09 4.68 0.09
CA HIS A 62 -20.32 4.95 -0.67
C HIS A 62 -20.11 6.03 -1.75
N THR A 63 -19.21 6.98 -1.49
CA THR A 63 -18.73 7.93 -2.50
C THR A 63 -17.34 7.49 -2.95
N SER A 64 -17.22 7.12 -4.23
CA SER A 64 -15.95 6.67 -4.77
C SER A 64 -14.90 7.78 -4.76
N ARG A 65 -13.66 7.41 -4.40
CA ARG A 65 -12.53 8.33 -4.37
C ARG A 65 -12.17 8.77 -5.79
N ARG A 66 -11.78 10.04 -5.93
CA ARG A 66 -11.29 10.62 -7.19
C ARG A 66 -9.81 10.30 -7.38
N CYS A 67 -9.41 10.05 -8.62
CA CYS A 67 -8.06 9.58 -8.96
C CYS A 67 -7.60 10.06 -10.35
N GLY A 68 -6.34 9.78 -10.67
CA GLY A 68 -5.77 9.98 -11.99
C GLY A 68 -5.69 11.46 -12.37
N ARG A 69 -5.69 11.75 -13.67
CA ARG A 69 -5.51 13.13 -14.19
C ARG A 69 -6.56 14.12 -13.65
N GLN A 70 -7.75 13.62 -13.30
CA GLN A 70 -8.85 14.43 -12.77
C GLN A 70 -8.66 14.81 -11.30
N ALA A 71 -7.66 14.23 -10.63
CA ALA A 71 -7.32 14.46 -9.23
C ALA A 71 -5.81 14.67 -9.04
N GLY A 72 -5.15 15.34 -10.00
CA GLY A 72 -3.73 15.67 -9.90
C GLY A 72 -2.78 14.46 -9.88
N GLY A 73 -3.21 13.32 -10.42
CA GLY A 73 -2.44 12.07 -10.42
C GLY A 73 -2.63 11.22 -9.16
N ALA A 74 -3.60 11.53 -8.28
CA ALA A 74 -3.87 10.73 -7.09
C ALA A 74 -4.13 9.25 -7.43
N ALA A 75 -3.46 8.36 -6.69
CA ALA A 75 -3.67 6.92 -6.76
C ALA A 75 -4.95 6.51 -6.03
N CYS A 76 -5.42 5.30 -6.31
CA CYS A 76 -6.57 4.73 -5.62
C CYS A 76 -6.13 3.89 -4.42
N PRO A 77 -6.82 3.96 -3.28
CA PRO A 77 -6.57 3.05 -2.17
C PRO A 77 -7.02 1.62 -2.55
N ASN A 78 -6.60 0.65 -1.75
CA ASN A 78 -7.00 -0.76 -1.82
C ASN A 78 -6.68 -1.43 -3.15
N ASN A 79 -5.67 -0.91 -3.88
CA ASN A 79 -5.32 -1.33 -5.22
C ASN A 79 -6.52 -1.29 -6.18
N TYR A 80 -7.44 -0.34 -6.00
CA TYR A 80 -8.54 -0.15 -6.92
C TYR A 80 -8.01 0.39 -8.25
N CYS A 81 -8.72 0.10 -9.34
CA CYS A 81 -8.41 0.69 -10.62
C CYS A 81 -8.88 2.14 -10.65
N CYS A 82 -8.03 3.02 -11.17
CA CYS A 82 -8.47 4.37 -11.52
C CYS A 82 -9.14 4.36 -12.89
N GLY A 83 -10.48 4.41 -12.91
CA GLY A 83 -11.25 4.39 -14.14
C GLY A 83 -10.97 5.57 -15.05
N LYS A 84 -11.39 5.46 -16.32
CA LYS A 84 -11.21 6.54 -17.33
C LYS A 84 -11.81 7.87 -16.89
N SER A 85 -12.88 7.84 -16.09
CA SER A 85 -13.57 9.01 -15.52
C SER A 85 -12.88 9.62 -14.30
N GLY A 86 -11.83 8.98 -13.76
CA GLY A 86 -11.11 9.46 -12.58
C GLY A 86 -11.81 9.11 -11.27
N HIS A 87 -12.44 7.95 -11.20
CA HIS A 87 -13.00 7.37 -9.97
C HIS A 87 -12.38 6.01 -9.70
N CYS A 88 -12.20 5.68 -8.43
CA CYS A 88 -11.67 4.40 -7.99
C CYS A 88 -12.75 3.32 -7.90
N GLY A 89 -12.44 2.11 -8.34
CA GLY A 89 -13.32 0.96 -8.18
C GLY A 89 -12.81 -0.32 -8.82
N PHE A 90 -13.69 -1.30 -8.95
CA PHE A 90 -13.45 -2.61 -9.56
C PHE A 90 -14.39 -2.89 -10.72
N GLY A 91 -14.02 -3.87 -11.55
CA GLY A 91 -14.82 -4.29 -12.70
C GLY A 91 -14.40 -3.59 -13.99
N ALA A 92 -15.06 -3.95 -15.09
CA ALA A 92 -14.65 -3.50 -16.43
C ALA A 92 -14.73 -1.97 -16.61
N GLU A 93 -15.65 -1.29 -15.91
CA GLU A 93 -15.79 0.17 -15.96
C GLU A 93 -14.54 0.90 -15.42
N TYR A 94 -13.91 0.34 -14.39
CA TYR A 94 -12.77 0.95 -13.73
C TYR A 94 -11.45 0.39 -14.26
N CYS A 95 -11.38 -0.93 -14.44
CA CYS A 95 -10.16 -1.64 -14.81
C CYS A 95 -10.02 -1.93 -16.31
N GLY A 96 -11.06 -1.70 -17.11
CA GLY A 96 -11.04 -1.98 -18.55
C GLY A 96 -10.37 -0.88 -19.37
N TYR A 97 -10.90 -0.66 -20.56
CA TYR A 97 -10.37 0.33 -21.49
C TYR A 97 -10.30 1.75 -20.91
N GLY A 98 -9.11 2.36 -20.96
CA GLY A 98 -8.87 3.71 -20.46
C GLY A 98 -8.69 3.81 -18.94
N CYS A 99 -8.55 2.67 -18.24
CA CYS A 99 -8.00 2.63 -16.89
C CYS A 99 -6.65 3.35 -16.85
N GLN A 100 -6.45 4.21 -15.86
CA GLN A 100 -5.33 5.13 -15.77
C GLN A 100 -4.17 4.54 -14.95
N THR A 101 -4.49 3.97 -13.79
CA THR A 101 -3.55 3.40 -12.80
C THR A 101 -4.21 2.25 -12.04
N GLY A 102 -3.43 1.50 -11.26
CA GLY A 102 -3.89 0.29 -10.56
C GLY A 102 -3.87 -0.96 -11.47
N PRO A 103 -4.60 -2.03 -11.11
CA PRO A 103 -4.57 -3.30 -11.82
C PRO A 103 -5.45 -3.29 -13.10
N CYS A 104 -5.13 -2.40 -14.03
CA CYS A 104 -5.78 -2.29 -15.33
C CYS A 104 -5.65 -3.59 -16.16
N ARG A 105 -6.71 -4.00 -16.85
CA ARG A 105 -6.78 -5.22 -17.68
C ARG A 105 -6.16 -5.04 -19.06
N ASP A 106 -6.57 -3.97 -19.76
CA ASP A 106 -6.27 -3.80 -21.19
C ASP A 106 -5.28 -2.65 -21.45
N ALA A 107 -5.05 -1.81 -20.44
CA ALA A 107 -4.01 -0.81 -20.43
C ALA A 107 -2.85 -1.34 -19.59
N ALA A 108 -1.96 -2.14 -20.18
CA ALA A 108 -0.67 -2.38 -19.56
C ALA A 108 0.03 -1.01 -19.46
N VAL A 109 -0.03 -0.40 -18.27
CA VAL A 109 0.60 0.89 -18.00
C VAL A 109 2.06 0.74 -18.39
N ARG A 110 2.48 1.47 -19.44
CA ARG A 110 3.85 1.38 -19.95
C ARG A 110 4.82 2.04 -18.98
N CYS A 111 5.98 1.43 -18.82
CA CYS A 111 7.06 1.88 -17.95
C CYS A 111 8.43 1.64 -18.61
N GLY A 112 9.51 2.03 -17.92
CA GLY A 112 10.87 1.93 -18.42
C GLY A 112 11.38 3.28 -18.95
N GLY A 113 12.67 3.35 -19.28
CA GLY A 113 13.30 4.61 -19.72
C GLY A 113 13.22 5.74 -18.68
N GLY A 114 13.16 5.39 -17.39
CA GLY A 114 12.99 6.34 -16.28
C GLY A 114 11.53 6.53 -15.83
N LYS A 115 10.54 6.06 -16.61
CA LYS A 115 9.14 6.05 -16.17
C LYS A 115 8.88 4.90 -15.19
N LEU A 116 8.49 5.25 -13.97
CA LEU A 116 8.11 4.30 -12.92
C LEU A 116 6.65 3.88 -13.04
N CYS A 117 6.32 2.76 -12.40
CA CYS A 117 4.94 2.34 -12.18
C CYS A 117 4.43 2.92 -10.86
N ASP A 118 3.12 3.22 -10.83
CA ASP A 118 2.43 3.62 -9.62
C ASP A 118 2.38 2.47 -8.60
N ASP A 119 2.11 2.81 -7.33
CA ASP A 119 1.89 1.87 -6.23
C ASP A 119 3.02 0.82 -6.06
N ASN A 120 4.25 1.18 -6.42
CA ASN A 120 5.42 0.30 -6.39
C ASN A 120 5.29 -0.98 -7.23
N LEU A 121 4.36 -1.01 -8.19
CA LEU A 121 4.23 -2.11 -9.14
C LEU A 121 5.55 -2.32 -9.90
N CYS A 122 5.80 -3.57 -10.27
CA CYS A 122 7.02 -3.92 -10.97
C CYS A 122 6.93 -3.50 -12.43
N CYS A 123 7.98 -2.86 -12.92
CA CYS A 123 8.16 -2.66 -14.35
C CYS A 123 8.86 -3.88 -14.96
N SER A 124 8.12 -4.70 -15.70
CA SER A 124 8.66 -5.88 -16.40
C SER A 124 9.77 -5.52 -17.40
N GLY A 125 10.54 -6.52 -17.84
CA GLY A 125 11.52 -6.35 -18.92
C GLY A 125 10.92 -5.81 -20.22
N ASP A 126 9.63 -6.08 -20.48
CA ASP A 126 8.89 -5.60 -21.66
C ASP A 126 8.31 -4.18 -21.51
N GLY A 127 8.61 -3.50 -20.41
CA GLY A 127 8.13 -2.14 -20.15
C GLY A 127 6.63 -2.08 -19.85
N ARG A 128 6.12 -3.06 -19.11
CA ARG A 128 4.73 -3.13 -18.62
C ARG A 128 4.71 -3.18 -17.10
N CYS A 129 3.83 -2.40 -16.47
CA CYS A 129 3.59 -2.42 -15.03
C CYS A 129 2.70 -3.57 -14.61
N GLY A 130 3.00 -4.22 -13.48
CA GLY A 130 2.15 -5.23 -12.89
C GLY A 130 2.76 -5.91 -11.66
N MET A 131 2.15 -7.02 -11.26
CA MET A 131 2.57 -7.85 -10.13
C MET A 131 2.75 -9.30 -10.55
N GLY A 132 3.49 -10.07 -9.74
CA GLY A 132 3.77 -11.48 -9.99
C GLY A 132 5.06 -11.68 -10.78
N HIS A 133 5.41 -12.94 -11.01
CA HIS A 133 6.72 -13.30 -11.54
C HIS A 133 7.00 -12.74 -12.94
N GLU A 134 6.00 -12.61 -13.81
CA GLU A 134 6.16 -12.00 -15.14
C GLU A 134 6.66 -10.55 -15.06
N TYR A 135 6.27 -9.82 -14.01
CA TYR A 135 6.60 -8.40 -13.85
C TYR A 135 7.78 -8.16 -12.93
N CYS A 136 7.81 -8.87 -11.79
CA CYS A 136 8.77 -8.68 -10.71
C CYS A 136 9.98 -9.62 -10.79
N GLY A 137 9.95 -10.61 -11.67
CA GLY A 137 11.00 -11.62 -11.81
C GLY A 137 12.23 -11.12 -12.58
N SER A 138 12.79 -11.99 -13.42
CA SER A 138 13.94 -11.67 -14.24
C SER A 138 13.66 -10.51 -15.20
N GLY A 139 14.60 -9.58 -15.34
CA GLY A 139 14.46 -8.42 -16.22
C GLY A 139 13.60 -7.28 -15.66
N CYS A 140 13.10 -7.40 -14.42
CA CYS A 140 12.41 -6.30 -13.75
C CYS A 140 13.30 -5.04 -13.69
N GLN A 141 12.76 -3.91 -14.18
CA GLN A 141 13.47 -2.65 -14.37
C GLN A 141 13.40 -1.76 -13.12
N SER A 142 12.24 -1.72 -12.46
CA SER A 142 11.95 -0.87 -11.29
C SER A 142 10.74 -1.40 -10.51
N GLY A 143 10.42 -0.79 -9.37
CA GLY A 143 9.35 -1.23 -8.47
C GLY A 143 9.79 -2.37 -7.56
N ALA A 144 8.84 -3.16 -7.07
CA ALA A 144 9.06 -4.25 -6.12
C ALA A 144 9.68 -5.54 -6.74
N CYS A 145 10.77 -5.41 -7.48
CA CYS A 145 11.45 -6.54 -8.13
C CYS A 145 11.90 -7.59 -7.08
N PHE A 146 11.69 -8.87 -7.37
CA PHE A 146 12.09 -9.99 -6.48
C PHE A 146 13.60 -10.03 -6.25
N ASN A 147 14.36 -9.69 -7.28
CA ASN A 147 15.81 -9.65 -7.23
C ASN A 147 16.27 -8.21 -7.48
N MET A 148 16.21 -7.37 -6.44
CA MET A 148 16.78 -6.02 -6.53
C MET A 148 18.31 -6.10 -6.72
N LYS A 149 18.82 -5.28 -7.64
CA LYS A 149 20.25 -5.19 -7.91
C LYS A 149 20.99 -4.59 -6.70
N PRO A 150 22.25 -4.98 -6.45
CA PRO A 150 23.08 -4.33 -5.45
C PRO A 150 23.23 -2.82 -5.71
N CYS A 151 23.41 -2.05 -4.65
CA CYS A 151 23.56 -0.59 -4.69
C CYS A 151 24.76 -0.12 -3.85
N GLY A 152 25.07 1.17 -3.94
CA GLY A 152 26.05 1.84 -3.07
C GLY A 152 27.50 1.55 -3.45
N ALA A 153 28.42 1.76 -2.50
CA ALA A 153 29.86 1.55 -2.68
C ALA A 153 30.18 0.11 -3.12
N GLN A 154 29.38 -0.86 -2.69
CA GLN A 154 29.48 -2.27 -3.07
C GLN A 154 29.11 -2.53 -4.54
N ALA A 155 28.48 -1.56 -5.20
CA ALA A 155 27.97 -1.65 -6.56
C ALA A 155 28.39 -0.46 -7.42
N ARG A 156 29.64 0.03 -7.25
CA ARG A 156 30.20 1.16 -8.03
C ARG A 156 29.33 2.44 -7.97
N GLY A 157 28.70 2.68 -6.82
CA GLY A 157 27.83 3.84 -6.61
C GLY A 157 26.45 3.73 -7.26
N ALA A 158 26.03 2.53 -7.68
CA ALA A 158 24.69 2.33 -8.23
C ALA A 158 23.61 2.75 -7.22
N VAL A 159 22.59 3.45 -7.70
CA VAL A 159 21.43 3.88 -6.90
C VAL A 159 20.25 2.94 -7.08
N CYS A 160 19.37 2.92 -6.09
CA CYS A 160 18.12 2.17 -6.17
C CYS A 160 17.09 2.89 -7.05
N THR A 161 16.14 2.13 -7.59
CA THR A 161 14.95 2.70 -8.25
C THR A 161 13.91 3.12 -7.21
N ASN A 162 12.84 3.80 -7.64
CA ASN A 162 11.70 4.18 -6.78
C ASN A 162 12.09 5.00 -5.53
N ASP A 163 13.23 5.69 -5.58
CA ASP A 163 13.83 6.39 -4.44
C ASP A 163 13.99 5.51 -3.18
N TYR A 164 14.06 4.19 -3.38
CA TYR A 164 14.35 3.25 -2.31
C TYR A 164 15.72 3.55 -1.70
N CYS A 165 15.82 3.29 -0.41
CA CYS A 165 17.05 3.50 0.31
C CYS A 165 18.07 2.43 -0.05
N CYS A 166 19.31 2.86 -0.26
CA CYS A 166 20.43 1.94 -0.32
C CYS A 166 21.03 1.75 1.07
N SER A 167 20.86 0.56 1.65
CA SER A 167 21.37 0.25 2.98
C SER A 167 22.91 0.27 3.04
N HIS A 168 23.47 0.31 4.25
CA HIS A 168 24.93 0.17 4.46
C HIS A 168 25.51 -1.14 3.90
N ARG A 169 24.66 -2.15 3.63
CA ARG A 169 25.05 -3.44 3.03
C ARG A 169 24.89 -3.48 1.50
N GLY A 170 24.55 -2.36 0.87
CA GLY A 170 24.36 -2.28 -0.58
C GLY A 170 23.10 -2.99 -1.07
N LYS A 171 22.01 -2.94 -0.29
CA LYS A 171 20.70 -3.50 -0.65
C LYS A 171 19.66 -2.39 -0.74
N CYS A 172 18.79 -2.48 -1.75
CA CYS A 172 17.67 -1.55 -1.94
C CYS A 172 16.45 -2.00 -1.16
N GLY A 173 15.74 -1.04 -0.54
CA GLY A 173 14.47 -1.31 0.14
C GLY A 173 13.93 -0.11 0.91
N LEU A 174 12.88 -0.39 1.71
CA LEU A 174 12.22 0.57 2.57
C LEU A 174 12.27 0.09 4.03
N GLY A 175 12.10 1.03 4.96
CA GLY A 175 12.13 0.75 6.41
C GLY A 175 13.51 0.92 7.02
N TRP A 176 13.60 0.75 8.34
CA TRP A 176 14.77 1.12 9.13
C TRP A 176 16.06 0.38 8.72
N GLU A 177 15.97 -0.88 8.29
CA GLU A 177 17.16 -1.65 7.86
C GLU A 177 17.83 -1.05 6.61
N TYR A 178 17.06 -0.37 5.75
CA TYR A 178 17.53 0.20 4.50
C TYR A 178 17.78 1.70 4.63
N CYS A 179 16.82 2.41 5.19
CA CYS A 179 16.79 3.86 5.27
C CYS A 179 17.42 4.43 6.54
N GLY A 180 17.72 3.61 7.54
CA GLY A 180 18.25 4.06 8.82
C GLY A 180 19.76 4.23 8.82
N TYR A 181 20.41 3.59 9.79
CA TYR A 181 21.84 3.74 10.04
C TYR A 181 22.70 3.47 8.80
N ALA A 182 23.55 4.45 8.48
CA ALA A 182 24.51 4.41 7.38
C ALA A 182 23.88 4.11 6.00
N CYS A 183 22.65 4.57 5.78
CA CYS A 183 22.02 4.61 4.45
C CYS A 183 22.90 5.45 3.49
N GLN A 184 23.16 4.89 2.30
CA GLN A 184 24.12 5.41 1.33
C GLN A 184 23.49 6.36 0.30
N SER A 185 22.23 6.15 -0.07
CA SER A 185 21.49 6.95 -1.05
C SER A 185 19.98 6.66 -0.98
N GLY A 186 19.18 7.45 -1.69
CA GLY A 186 17.72 7.40 -1.67
C GLY A 186 17.12 8.21 -0.51
N ALA A 187 15.90 7.88 -0.11
CA ALA A 187 15.18 8.54 0.99
C ALA A 187 15.70 8.13 2.39
N CYS A 188 16.99 8.34 2.65
CA CYS A 188 17.62 8.03 3.92
C CYS A 188 17.02 8.86 5.07
N ASN A 189 16.60 8.20 6.14
CA ASN A 189 16.17 8.84 7.38
C ASN A 189 17.40 9.37 8.13
N LEU A 190 17.76 10.62 7.88
CA LEU A 190 18.80 11.34 8.63
C LEU A 190 18.44 11.59 10.12
N ALA A 191 17.28 11.11 10.60
CA ALA A 191 16.74 11.44 11.92
C ALA A 191 17.40 10.71 13.11
N LEU A 192 18.38 9.83 12.91
CA LEU A 192 19.11 9.18 14.01
C LEU A 192 20.63 9.18 13.74
N GLY A 193 21.17 10.37 13.46
CA GLY A 193 22.52 10.69 13.92
C GLY A 193 22.47 10.84 15.44
N ILE A 194 23.07 9.87 16.13
CA ILE A 194 23.64 9.93 17.49
C ILE A 194 23.23 11.17 18.31
N LYS A 195 22.40 10.95 19.33
CA LYS A 195 22.63 11.52 20.67
C LYS A 195 22.46 10.43 21.71
#